data_AF-A0A7Y2D3I4-F1
#
_entry.id   AF-A0A7Y2D3I4-F1
#
_cell.length_a   1.000
_cell.length_b   1.000
_cell.length_c   1.000
_cell.angle_alpha   90.00
_cell.angle_beta   90.00
_cell.angle_gamma   90.00
#
_symmetry.space_group_name_H-M   'P 1'
#
loop_
_entity.id
_entity.type
_entity.pdbx_description
1 polymer ?
#
loop_
_entity_poly.entity_id
_entity_poly.type
_entity_poly.pdbx_seq_one_letter_code
_entity_poly.pdbx_strand_id
1 'polypeptide(L)'
;MEPNKKLEQGCFSMLARTVAVRLIAVAVVLGLVVVSCVFGSVVGSFMDGTWGLIAGTLFFGIAIFAGGFGFAFVTVYRRKIYLDKAFTPLGLEGSIYRIFFRKYAGKVRGRDVEVFFSRGPMVEILIATGLKTRVGISPAFGDTMFFSKHLGEQSMEHNIANLKNLKVWAEEEPWALNLLSEPSVQQRLIRTLSGQTFFVRSFMKLFPDYLQVHFSGNTNVFSWEIPPDQVEQWFSDAFDILDVAESKIAPPQNPIEMTSAERLAVSIRRKDTTKFTLIMVGAMLAFFFFVFVAAMLFITLVG
;
A
#
# COMPACT_ATOMS: atom_id res chain seq x y z
N MET A 1 5.84 -25.95 14.94
CA MET A 1 5.33 -24.77 14.24
C MET A 1 4.66 -25.26 12.97
N GLU A 2 3.33 -25.23 12.91
CA GLU A 2 2.60 -25.57 11.68
C GLU A 2 2.78 -24.43 10.67
N PRO A 3 3.09 -24.71 9.40
CA PRO A 3 3.21 -23.68 8.37
C PRO A 3 1.86 -22.98 8.18
N ASN A 4 1.88 -21.64 8.19
CA ASN A 4 0.66 -20.86 8.00
C ASN A 4 0.23 -20.95 6.54
N LYS A 5 -0.85 -21.70 6.28
CA LYS A 5 -1.46 -21.86 4.96
C LYS A 5 -1.73 -20.52 4.26
N LYS A 6 -2.07 -19.44 4.97
CA LYS A 6 -2.28 -18.10 4.38
C LYS A 6 -0.98 -17.48 3.83
N LEU A 7 0.16 -17.77 4.45
CA LEU A 7 1.46 -17.21 4.05
C LEU A 7 2.00 -17.95 2.81
N GLU A 8 1.83 -19.27 2.77
CA GLU A 8 2.10 -20.08 1.57
C GLU A 8 1.16 -19.70 0.42
N GLN A 9 -0.14 -19.55 0.68
CA GLN A 9 -1.10 -19.04 -0.30
C GLN A 9 -0.75 -17.63 -0.80
N GLY A 10 -0.33 -16.73 0.09
CA GLY A 10 0.13 -15.39 -0.26
C GLY A 10 1.37 -15.38 -1.15
N CYS A 11 2.36 -16.24 -0.85
CA CYS A 11 3.56 -16.38 -1.67
C CYS A 11 3.23 -16.98 -3.06
N PHE A 12 2.45 -18.06 -3.08
CA PHE A 12 2.04 -18.72 -4.33
C PHE A 12 1.18 -17.81 -5.20
N SER A 13 0.21 -17.09 -4.62
CA SER A 13 -0.61 -16.13 -5.35
C SER A 13 0.20 -14.98 -5.94
N MET A 14 1.22 -14.47 -5.23
CA MET A 14 2.14 -13.46 -5.77
C MET A 14 2.98 -13.98 -6.94
N LEU A 15 3.49 -15.20 -6.86
CA LEU A 15 4.26 -15.82 -7.94
C LEU A 15 3.37 -16.09 -9.15
N ALA A 16 2.21 -16.71 -8.95
CA ALA A 16 1.22 -16.98 -9.99
C ALA A 16 0.77 -15.71 -10.69
N ARG A 17 0.50 -14.63 -9.93
CA ARG A 17 0.19 -13.31 -10.47
C ARG A 17 1.31 -12.79 -11.38
N THR A 18 2.54 -12.87 -10.91
CA THR A 18 3.71 -12.34 -11.64
C THR A 18 3.90 -13.08 -12.96
N VAL A 19 3.78 -14.41 -12.94
CA VAL A 19 3.87 -15.25 -14.15
C VAL A 19 2.72 -14.94 -15.11
N ALA A 20 1.48 -14.91 -14.62
CA ALA A 20 0.30 -14.64 -15.45
C ALA A 20 0.39 -13.25 -16.11
N VAL A 21 0.77 -12.22 -15.35
CA VAL A 21 0.95 -10.85 -15.89
C VAL A 21 2.03 -10.82 -16.96
N ARG A 22 3.14 -11.54 -16.79
CA ARG A 22 4.20 -11.63 -17.80
C ARG A 22 3.73 -12.33 -19.06
N LEU A 23 3.00 -13.44 -18.95
CA LEU A 23 2.47 -14.16 -20.10
C LEU A 23 1.47 -13.32 -20.89
N ILE A 24 0.56 -12.63 -20.20
CA ILE A 24 -0.39 -11.70 -20.82
C ILE A 24 0.37 -10.56 -21.51
N ALA A 25 1.37 -9.97 -20.85
CA ALA A 25 2.16 -8.89 -21.44
C ALA A 25 2.88 -9.34 -22.72
N VAL A 26 3.48 -10.54 -22.73
CA VAL A 26 4.13 -11.11 -23.93
C VAL A 26 3.10 -11.32 -25.05
N ALA A 27 1.94 -11.91 -24.74
CA ALA A 27 0.89 -12.13 -25.73
C ALA A 27 0.38 -10.81 -26.34
N VAL A 28 0.18 -9.78 -25.53
CA VAL A 28 -0.24 -8.43 -25.99
C VAL A 28 0.83 -7.80 -26.88
N VAL A 29 2.10 -7.86 -26.50
CA VAL A 29 3.19 -7.30 -27.31
C VAL A 29 3.32 -8.05 -28.63
N LEU A 30 3.26 -9.38 -28.64
CA LEU A 30 3.30 -10.17 -29.88
C LEU A 30 2.11 -9.84 -30.80
N GLY A 31 0.91 -9.72 -30.24
CA GLY A 31 -0.27 -9.30 -31.00
C GLY A 31 -0.09 -7.91 -31.62
N LEU A 32 0.44 -6.95 -30.86
CA LEU A 32 0.74 -5.61 -31.36
C LEU A 32 1.81 -5.61 -32.45
N VAL A 33 2.85 -6.45 -32.34
CA VAL A 33 3.86 -6.62 -33.40
C VAL A 33 3.20 -7.09 -34.70
N VAL A 34 2.37 -8.14 -34.63
CA VAL A 34 1.67 -8.67 -35.81
C VAL A 34 0.79 -7.61 -36.47
N VAL A 35 -0.04 -6.90 -35.68
CA VAL A 35 -0.90 -5.82 -36.18
C VAL A 35 -0.08 -4.70 -36.81
N SER A 36 1.06 -4.34 -36.21
CA SER A 36 1.94 -3.27 -36.72
C SER A 36 2.65 -3.68 -38.01
N CYS A 37 3.07 -4.93 -38.14
CA CYS A 37 3.61 -5.48 -39.38
C CYS A 37 2.57 -5.46 -40.50
N VAL A 38 1.34 -5.91 -40.24
CA VAL A 38 0.25 -5.87 -41.23
C VAL A 38 -0.05 -4.43 -41.64
N PHE A 39 -0.16 -3.51 -40.68
CA PHE A 39 -0.36 -2.09 -40.96
C PHE A 39 0.77 -1.50 -41.81
N GLY A 40 2.03 -1.78 -41.47
CA GLY A 40 3.19 -1.35 -42.25
C GLY A 40 3.21 -1.91 -43.67
N SER A 41 2.85 -3.19 -43.85
CA SER A 41 2.74 -3.83 -45.17
C SER A 41 1.62 -3.21 -46.02
N VAL A 42 0.49 -2.84 -45.42
CA VAL A 42 -0.60 -2.15 -46.12
C VAL A 42 -0.17 -0.73 -46.52
N VAL A 43 0.49 0.03 -45.64
CA VAL A 43 0.98 1.37 -46.01
C VAL A 43 2.05 1.28 -47.10
N GLY A 44 2.96 0.32 -46.99
CA GLY A 44 4.01 0.06 -47.98
C GLY A 44 3.53 -0.51 -49.31
N SER A 45 2.25 -0.85 -49.47
CA SER A 45 1.67 -1.17 -50.79
C SER A 45 1.12 0.08 -51.49
N PHE A 46 0.79 1.13 -50.74
CA PHE A 46 0.36 2.44 -51.28
C PHE A 46 1.51 3.43 -51.45
N MET A 47 2.62 3.23 -50.74
CA MET A 47 3.82 4.06 -50.74
C MET A 47 5.07 3.20 -50.97
N ASP A 48 6.26 3.80 -51.07
CA ASP A 48 7.50 3.03 -51.08
C ASP A 48 7.67 2.20 -49.80
N GLY A 49 8.33 1.03 -49.92
CA GLY A 49 8.52 0.08 -48.82
C GLY A 49 9.18 0.68 -47.56
N THR A 50 10.01 1.71 -47.72
CA THR A 50 10.62 2.46 -46.61
C THR A 50 9.57 3.16 -45.74
N TRP A 51 8.55 3.78 -46.35
CA TRP A 51 7.47 4.46 -45.63
C TRP A 51 6.56 3.47 -44.89
N GLY A 52 6.35 2.28 -45.45
CA GLY A 52 5.64 1.20 -44.76
C GLY A 52 6.33 0.77 -43.45
N LEU A 53 7.66 0.63 -43.46
CA LEU A 53 8.44 0.32 -42.26
C LEU A 53 8.35 1.44 -41.20
N ILE A 54 8.46 2.70 -41.62
CA ILE A 54 8.35 3.86 -40.72
C ILE A 54 6.96 3.91 -40.08
N ALA A 55 5.90 3.78 -40.89
CA ALA A 55 4.52 3.83 -40.41
C ALA A 55 4.19 2.68 -39.44
N GLY A 56 4.61 1.45 -39.76
CA GLY A 56 4.45 0.30 -38.88
C GLY A 56 5.17 0.48 -37.54
N THR A 57 6.40 0.99 -37.58
CA THR A 57 7.21 1.24 -36.36
C THR A 57 6.60 2.34 -35.48
N LEU A 58 6.16 3.45 -36.09
CA LEU A 58 5.50 4.54 -35.36
C LEU A 58 4.18 4.08 -34.73
N PHE A 59 3.37 3.33 -35.49
CA PHE A 59 2.12 2.78 -34.98
C PHE A 59 2.37 1.86 -33.77
N PHE A 60 3.34 0.95 -33.86
CA PHE A 60 3.72 0.07 -32.76
C PHE A 60 4.14 0.87 -31.52
N GLY A 61 5.02 1.87 -31.70
CA GLY A 61 5.48 2.73 -30.62
C GLY A 61 4.32 3.47 -29.94
N ILE A 62 3.49 4.15 -30.72
CA ILE A 62 2.32 4.87 -30.20
C ILE A 62 1.37 3.92 -29.48
N ALA A 63 1.06 2.75 -30.06
CA ALA A 63 0.14 1.79 -29.45
C ALA A 63 0.64 1.27 -28.10
N ILE A 64 1.94 0.96 -27.97
CA ILE A 64 2.53 0.53 -26.70
C ILE A 64 2.53 1.67 -25.68
N PHE A 65 2.97 2.87 -26.06
CA PHE A 65 3.03 3.99 -25.12
C PHE A 65 1.62 4.44 -24.73
N ALA A 66 0.73 4.72 -25.67
CA ALA A 66 -0.64 5.14 -25.40
C ALA A 66 -1.43 4.05 -24.65
N GLY A 67 -1.29 2.78 -25.03
CA GLY A 67 -1.92 1.66 -24.33
C GLY A 67 -1.40 1.49 -22.90
N GLY A 68 -0.07 1.55 -22.72
CA GLY A 68 0.58 1.45 -21.41
C GLY A 68 0.20 2.61 -20.48
N PHE A 69 0.28 3.85 -20.96
CA PHE A 69 -0.12 5.04 -20.20
C PHE A 69 -1.62 5.05 -19.91
N GLY A 70 -2.46 4.70 -20.89
CA GLY A 70 -3.91 4.61 -20.72
C GLY A 70 -4.29 3.57 -19.67
N PHE A 71 -3.70 2.38 -19.71
CA PHE A 71 -3.90 1.35 -18.70
C PHE A 71 -3.44 1.80 -17.30
N ALA A 72 -2.25 2.40 -17.20
CA ALA A 72 -1.74 2.92 -15.93
C ALA A 72 -2.66 4.01 -15.35
N PHE A 73 -3.14 4.93 -16.20
CA PHE A 73 -4.06 5.99 -15.79
C PHE A 73 -5.40 5.42 -15.32
N VAL A 74 -6.01 4.53 -16.09
CA VAL A 74 -7.31 3.90 -15.75
C VAL A 74 -7.21 3.11 -14.46
N THR A 75 -6.14 2.34 -14.25
CA THR A 75 -5.95 1.55 -13.02
C THR A 75 -5.79 2.44 -11.79
N VAL A 76 -5.00 3.51 -11.88
CA VAL A 76 -4.87 4.51 -10.80
C VAL A 76 -6.18 5.23 -10.54
N TYR A 77 -6.91 5.63 -11.58
CA TYR A 77 -8.19 6.33 -11.46
C TYR A 77 -9.29 5.45 -10.84
N ARG A 78 -9.39 4.18 -11.27
CA ARG A 78 -10.30 3.21 -10.64
C ARG A 78 -9.99 3.00 -9.17
N ARG A 79 -8.69 2.82 -8.84
CA ARG A 79 -8.22 2.69 -7.46
C ARG A 79 -8.56 3.92 -6.62
N LYS A 80 -8.43 5.12 -7.20
CA LYS A 80 -8.84 6.39 -6.58
C LYS A 80 -10.32 6.36 -6.21
N ILE A 81 -11.22 6.13 -7.17
CA ILE A 81 -12.67 6.13 -6.93
C ILE A 81 -13.04 5.14 -5.85
N TYR A 82 -12.46 3.94 -5.92
CA TYR A 82 -12.75 2.88 -4.97
C TYR A 82 -12.35 3.26 -3.54
N LEU A 83 -11.11 3.75 -3.35
CA LEU A 83 -10.65 4.17 -2.03
C LEU A 83 -11.43 5.41 -1.55
N ASP A 84 -11.76 6.35 -2.43
CA ASP A 84 -12.55 7.53 -2.04
C ASP A 84 -13.92 7.11 -1.51
N LYS A 85 -14.56 6.09 -2.10
CA LYS A 85 -15.82 5.52 -1.58
C LYS A 85 -15.70 4.92 -0.18
N ALA A 86 -14.54 4.40 0.19
CA ALA A 86 -14.33 3.77 1.49
C ALA A 86 -13.92 4.77 2.59
N PHE A 87 -13.15 5.82 2.26
CA PHE A 87 -12.58 6.73 3.25
C PHE A 87 -13.26 8.11 3.32
N THR A 88 -13.82 8.61 2.20
CA THR A 88 -14.50 9.93 2.21
C THR A 88 -15.72 9.97 3.12
N PRO A 89 -16.58 8.93 3.20
CA PRO A 89 -17.71 8.91 4.14
C PRO A 89 -17.31 9.03 5.62
N LEU A 90 -16.07 8.66 5.96
CA LEU A 90 -15.53 8.80 7.31
C LEU A 90 -15.08 10.24 7.65
N GLY A 91 -15.19 11.18 6.70
CA GLY A 91 -14.72 12.56 6.86
C GLY A 91 -13.23 12.73 6.57
N LEU A 92 -12.61 11.79 5.86
CA LEU A 92 -11.21 11.86 5.47
C LEU A 92 -11.05 12.39 4.04
N GLU A 93 -10.15 13.34 3.85
CA GLU A 93 -9.85 13.92 2.55
C GLU A 93 -8.69 13.18 1.88
N GLY A 94 -8.93 12.72 0.64
CA GLY A 94 -7.94 12.00 -0.15
C GLY A 94 -7.02 12.92 -0.94
N SER A 95 -5.71 12.76 -0.77
CA SER A 95 -4.66 13.45 -1.53
C SER A 95 -3.70 12.47 -2.20
N ILE A 96 -3.05 12.92 -3.27
CA ILE A 96 -1.97 12.16 -3.92
C ILE A 96 -0.77 12.17 -2.97
N TYR A 97 -0.16 11.00 -2.76
CA TYR A 97 1.00 10.83 -1.89
C TYR A 97 2.07 10.09 -2.64
N ARG A 98 3.12 10.75 -3.16
CA ARG A 98 4.03 10.15 -4.15
C ARG A 98 3.23 9.73 -5.42
N ILE A 99 3.84 9.74 -6.60
CA ILE A 99 3.11 9.68 -7.90
C ILE A 99 1.99 8.61 -7.98
N PHE A 100 2.16 7.46 -7.32
CA PHE A 100 1.23 6.33 -7.41
C PHE A 100 0.56 5.91 -6.09
N PHE A 101 0.75 6.66 -4.99
CA PHE A 101 0.13 6.33 -3.69
C PHE A 101 -0.90 7.38 -3.28
N ARG A 102 -1.72 7.01 -2.29
CA ARG A 102 -2.80 7.85 -1.80
C ARG A 102 -2.68 8.00 -0.29
N LYS A 103 -2.91 9.22 0.18
CA LYS A 103 -3.02 9.54 1.60
C LYS A 103 -4.44 10.03 1.86
N TYR A 104 -5.02 9.62 2.97
CA TYR A 104 -6.24 10.19 3.51
C TYR A 104 -5.93 10.85 4.83
N ALA A 105 -6.41 12.06 5.06
CA ALA A 105 -6.22 12.76 6.33
C ALA A 105 -7.50 13.50 6.72
N GLY A 106 -7.74 13.60 8.02
CA GLY A 106 -8.90 14.31 8.54
C GLY A 106 -9.12 14.03 10.02
N LYS A 107 -10.30 14.39 10.51
CA LYS A 107 -10.71 14.13 11.88
C LYS A 107 -11.86 13.14 11.90
N VAL A 108 -11.70 12.05 12.68
CA VAL A 108 -12.74 11.04 12.89
C VAL A 108 -12.93 10.88 14.39
N ARG A 109 -14.19 10.96 14.86
CA ARG A 109 -14.52 10.99 16.29
C ARG A 109 -13.68 12.00 17.10
N GLY A 110 -13.36 13.15 16.50
CA GLY A 110 -12.57 14.22 17.13
C GLY A 110 -11.05 14.00 17.15
N ARG A 111 -10.53 12.88 16.65
CA ARG A 111 -9.09 12.55 16.62
C ARG A 111 -8.52 12.75 15.23
N ASP A 112 -7.27 13.23 15.16
CA ASP A 112 -6.54 13.31 13.90
C ASP A 112 -6.19 11.91 13.39
N VAL A 113 -6.53 11.65 12.13
CA VAL A 113 -6.33 10.36 11.47
C VAL A 113 -5.58 10.58 10.17
N GLU A 114 -4.60 9.72 9.91
CA GLU A 114 -3.91 9.64 8.63
C GLU A 114 -3.89 8.19 8.13
N VAL A 115 -4.28 7.97 6.88
CA VAL A 115 -4.21 6.64 6.22
C VAL A 115 -3.29 6.73 5.02
N PHE A 116 -2.38 5.78 4.89
CA PHE A 116 -1.42 5.69 3.80
C PHE A 116 -1.59 4.40 3.02
N PHE A 117 -1.62 4.51 1.68
CA PHE A 117 -1.79 3.40 0.75
C PHE A 117 -0.60 3.23 -0.18
N SER A 118 0.42 2.44 0.19
CA SER A 118 1.70 2.39 -0.53
C SER A 118 1.75 1.36 -1.67
N ARG A 119 2.98 1.07 -2.19
CA ARG A 119 3.21 0.08 -3.26
C ARG A 119 3.10 -1.32 -2.69
N GLY A 120 2.37 -2.16 -3.43
CA GLY A 120 1.89 -3.41 -2.86
C GLY A 120 0.61 -3.16 -2.05
N PRO A 121 -0.13 -4.22 -1.76
CA PRO A 121 -1.34 -4.17 -0.94
C PRO A 121 -0.97 -3.86 0.51
N MET A 122 -0.67 -2.59 0.79
CA MET A 122 -0.31 -2.11 2.12
C MET A 122 -1.21 -0.94 2.50
N VAL A 123 -1.76 -1.03 3.70
CA VAL A 123 -2.60 -0.01 4.33
C VAL A 123 -2.02 0.27 5.70
N GLU A 124 -1.83 1.54 6.00
CA GLU A 124 -1.34 1.98 7.29
C GLU A 124 -2.24 3.09 7.79
N ILE A 125 -2.86 2.88 8.96
CA ILE A 125 -3.74 3.83 9.63
C ILE A 125 -2.99 4.34 10.85
N LEU A 126 -2.84 5.65 10.97
CA LEU A 126 -2.31 6.35 12.13
C LEU A 126 -3.45 7.14 12.77
N ILE A 127 -3.70 6.90 14.05
CA ILE A 127 -4.73 7.59 14.84
C ILE A 127 -4.05 8.30 15.99
N ALA A 128 -4.30 9.59 16.15
CA ALA A 128 -3.76 10.36 17.26
C ALA A 128 -4.36 9.92 18.61
N THR A 129 -3.51 9.83 19.62
CA THR A 129 -3.86 9.41 20.99
C THR A 129 -3.03 10.19 22.01
N GLY A 130 -3.57 10.35 23.22
CA GLY A 130 -2.83 10.95 24.34
C GLY A 130 -1.90 9.98 25.05
N LEU A 131 -1.91 8.69 24.68
CA LEU A 131 -1.12 7.66 25.34
C LEU A 131 0.38 7.84 25.06
N LYS A 132 1.16 7.87 26.14
CA LYS A 132 2.63 7.97 26.13
C LYS A 132 3.25 6.62 26.50
N THR A 133 2.94 5.57 25.74
CA THR A 133 3.48 4.23 25.96
C THR A 133 3.77 3.52 24.63
N ARG A 134 4.45 2.37 24.70
CA ARG A 134 4.77 1.50 23.57
C ARG A 134 4.20 0.13 23.84
N VAL A 135 3.27 -0.27 22.99
CA VAL A 135 2.73 -1.61 22.95
C VAL A 135 2.57 -1.98 21.50
N GLY A 136 2.86 -3.22 21.13
CA GLY A 136 2.35 -3.70 19.89
C GLY A 136 2.06 -5.18 19.88
N ILE A 137 1.22 -5.53 18.92
CA ILE A 137 0.43 -6.73 18.90
C ILE A 137 0.41 -7.20 17.46
N SER A 138 0.86 -8.43 17.23
CA SER A 138 0.81 -9.07 15.91
C SER A 138 0.40 -10.53 16.03
N PRO A 139 -0.16 -11.13 14.98
CA PRO A 139 -0.24 -12.59 14.87
C PRO A 139 1.16 -13.22 15.00
N ALA A 140 1.22 -14.45 15.52
CA ALA A 140 2.46 -15.15 15.83
C ALA A 140 3.26 -15.69 14.62
N PHE A 141 2.83 -15.44 13.38
CA PHE A 141 3.35 -16.12 12.19
C PHE A 141 4.50 -15.38 11.49
N GLY A 142 5.53 -16.15 11.09
CA GLY A 142 6.39 -15.93 9.92
C GLY A 142 7.46 -14.84 10.03
N ASP A 143 7.10 -13.59 9.76
CA ASP A 143 8.06 -12.52 9.45
C ASP A 143 8.06 -11.39 10.48
N THR A 144 6.98 -11.22 11.24
CA THR A 144 6.91 -10.26 12.36
C THR A 144 7.92 -10.59 13.46
N MET A 145 8.31 -11.87 13.60
CA MET A 145 9.37 -12.33 14.51
C MET A 145 10.77 -11.84 14.11
N PHE A 146 11.03 -11.63 12.81
CA PHE A 146 12.30 -11.10 12.33
C PHE A 146 12.41 -9.60 12.68
N PHE A 147 11.32 -8.86 12.51
CA PHE A 147 11.25 -7.44 12.87
C PHE A 147 11.26 -7.21 14.39
N SER A 148 10.54 -8.02 15.19
CA SER A 148 10.53 -7.87 16.65
C SER A 148 11.91 -8.14 17.26
N LYS A 149 12.64 -9.15 16.77
CA LYS A 149 14.02 -9.44 17.20
C LYS A 149 15.00 -8.33 16.82
N HIS A 150 14.85 -7.70 15.66
CA HIS A 150 15.73 -6.59 15.25
C HIS A 150 15.41 -5.27 15.96
N LEU A 151 14.22 -5.11 16.51
CA LEU A 151 13.82 -3.96 17.32
C LEU A 151 14.21 -4.12 18.81
N GLY A 152 14.78 -5.27 19.21
CA GLY A 152 15.13 -5.55 20.61
C GLY A 152 13.92 -5.75 21.53
N GLU A 153 12.69 -5.79 20.97
CA GLU A 153 11.45 -5.92 21.71
C GLU A 153 11.21 -7.41 22.03
N GLN A 154 11.45 -7.80 23.29
CA GLN A 154 11.12 -9.15 23.75
C GLN A 154 9.60 -9.29 23.84
N SER A 155 9.06 -10.38 23.29
CA SER A 155 7.63 -10.68 23.45
C SER A 155 7.37 -10.99 24.91
N MET A 156 6.42 -10.27 25.52
CA MET A 156 5.94 -10.61 26.85
C MET A 156 5.19 -11.94 26.81
N GLU A 157 5.31 -12.71 27.90
CA GLU A 157 4.49 -13.90 28.10
C GLU A 157 3.11 -13.49 28.64
N HIS A 158 2.06 -14.05 28.07
CA HIS A 158 0.70 -13.84 28.56
C HIS A 158 -0.10 -15.14 28.49
N ASN A 159 -0.95 -15.38 29.49
CA ASN A 159 -1.76 -16.60 29.61
C ASN A 159 -3.22 -16.40 29.17
N ILE A 160 -3.48 -15.39 28.33
CA ILE A 160 -4.85 -15.05 27.91
C ILE A 160 -5.29 -16.03 26.81
N ALA A 161 -6.25 -16.90 27.15
CA ALA A 161 -6.66 -18.01 26.30
C ALA A 161 -7.05 -17.60 24.87
N ASN A 162 -7.77 -16.47 24.73
CA ASN A 162 -8.24 -15.96 23.44
C ASN A 162 -7.14 -15.35 22.57
N LEU A 163 -5.98 -15.00 23.16
CA LEU A 163 -4.91 -14.30 22.48
C LEU A 163 -3.66 -15.16 22.26
N LYS A 164 -3.72 -16.48 22.50
CA LYS A 164 -2.55 -17.39 22.38
C LYS A 164 -1.83 -17.30 21.03
N ASN A 165 -2.55 -16.96 19.96
CA ASN A 165 -2.01 -16.81 18.61
C ASN A 165 -1.46 -15.41 18.31
N LEU A 166 -1.51 -14.49 19.27
CA LEU A 166 -0.96 -13.14 19.18
C LEU A 166 0.30 -13.04 20.04
N LYS A 167 1.28 -12.36 19.47
CA LYS A 167 2.49 -11.91 20.15
C LYS A 167 2.28 -10.47 20.55
N VAL A 168 2.69 -10.15 21.78
CA VAL A 168 2.57 -8.82 22.36
C VAL A 168 3.97 -8.42 22.82
N TRP A 169 4.29 -7.16 22.60
CA TRP A 169 5.50 -6.51 23.10
C TRP A 169 5.02 -5.24 23.78
N ALA A 170 5.50 -4.96 24.97
CA ALA A 170 5.10 -3.80 25.75
C ALA A 170 6.28 -3.28 26.55
N GLU A 171 6.45 -1.97 26.60
CA GLU A 171 7.41 -1.34 27.50
C GLU A 171 6.92 -1.45 28.96
N GLU A 172 5.62 -1.22 29.19
CA GLU A 172 4.95 -1.40 30.47
C GLU A 172 4.05 -2.64 30.43
N GLU A 173 4.61 -3.80 30.74
CA GLU A 173 3.85 -5.07 30.73
C GLU A 173 2.58 -5.04 31.59
N PRO A 174 2.57 -4.50 32.83
CA PRO A 174 1.35 -4.49 33.65
C PRO A 174 0.22 -3.67 33.01
N TRP A 175 0.56 -2.54 32.37
CA TRP A 175 -0.40 -1.71 31.66
C TRP A 175 -1.00 -2.45 30.46
N ALA A 176 -0.14 -3.09 29.66
CA ALA A 176 -0.57 -3.86 28.51
C ALA A 176 -1.43 -5.06 28.91
N LEU A 177 -1.08 -5.77 30.00
CA LEU A 177 -1.90 -6.86 30.53
C LEU A 177 -3.30 -6.38 30.92
N ASN A 178 -3.41 -5.26 31.62
CA ASN A 178 -4.71 -4.70 32.00
C ASN A 178 -5.58 -4.38 30.78
N LEU A 179 -4.99 -3.79 29.73
CA LEU A 179 -5.69 -3.53 28.47
C LEU A 179 -6.14 -4.82 27.79
N LEU A 180 -5.28 -5.85 27.76
CA LEU A 180 -5.57 -7.13 27.13
C LEU A 180 -6.54 -7.99 27.93
N SER A 181 -6.65 -7.77 29.24
CA SER A 181 -7.63 -8.45 30.10
C SER A 181 -9.07 -8.04 29.79
N GLU A 182 -9.30 -6.89 29.16
CA GLU A 182 -10.63 -6.43 28.75
C GLU A 182 -11.21 -7.29 27.62
N PRO A 183 -12.33 -8.01 27.84
CA PRO A 183 -12.90 -8.93 26.83
C PRO A 183 -13.27 -8.24 25.52
N SER A 184 -13.75 -6.99 25.59
CA SER A 184 -14.08 -6.20 24.40
C SER A 184 -12.84 -5.87 23.56
N VAL A 185 -11.68 -5.67 24.18
CA VAL A 185 -10.42 -5.40 23.47
C VAL A 185 -9.94 -6.66 22.79
N GLN A 186 -9.99 -7.82 23.47
CA GLN A 186 -9.59 -9.11 22.91
C GLN A 186 -10.34 -9.43 21.61
N GLN A 187 -11.67 -9.30 21.62
CA GLN A 187 -12.51 -9.59 20.45
C GLN A 187 -12.16 -8.69 19.26
N ARG A 188 -11.96 -7.40 19.51
CA ARG A 188 -11.61 -6.40 18.48
C ARG A 188 -10.22 -6.61 17.92
N LEU A 189 -9.24 -6.97 18.75
CA LEU A 189 -7.89 -7.32 18.31
C LEU A 189 -7.89 -8.55 17.43
N ILE A 190 -8.60 -9.61 17.82
CA ILE A 190 -8.71 -10.83 17.01
C ILE A 190 -9.38 -10.52 15.67
N ARG A 191 -10.49 -9.77 15.69
CA ARG A 191 -11.22 -9.39 14.49
C ARG A 191 -10.38 -8.51 13.57
N THR A 192 -9.66 -7.52 14.11
CA THR A 192 -8.82 -6.60 13.34
C THR A 192 -7.56 -7.28 12.82
N LEU A 193 -6.85 -8.08 13.62
CA LEU A 193 -5.56 -8.64 13.23
C LEU A 193 -5.70 -9.98 12.51
N SER A 194 -6.58 -10.87 12.97
CA SER A 194 -6.69 -12.23 12.43
C SER A 194 -7.90 -12.43 11.50
N GLY A 195 -8.93 -11.60 11.64
CA GLY A 195 -10.16 -11.66 10.82
C GLY A 195 -9.99 -11.17 9.37
N GLN A 196 -8.79 -10.74 8.97
CA GLN A 196 -8.57 -10.25 7.61
C GLN A 196 -8.44 -11.41 6.62
N THR A 197 -9.19 -11.32 5.52
CA THR A 197 -9.17 -12.28 4.41
C THR A 197 -8.18 -11.87 3.31
N PHE A 198 -7.98 -10.56 3.13
CA PHE A 198 -7.16 -9.98 2.06
C PHE A 198 -5.68 -9.90 2.40
N PHE A 199 -5.37 -9.56 3.66
CA PHE A 199 -3.99 -9.29 4.08
C PHE A 199 -3.32 -10.54 4.65
N VAL A 200 -2.06 -10.72 4.28
CA VAL A 200 -1.23 -11.81 4.80
C VAL A 200 -0.67 -11.44 6.18
N ARG A 201 -0.37 -10.16 6.38
CA ARG A 201 0.23 -9.62 7.58
C ARG A 201 -0.59 -8.47 8.12
N SER A 202 -0.69 -8.43 9.44
CA SER A 202 -1.36 -7.38 10.19
C SER A 202 -0.62 -7.15 11.50
N PHE A 203 -0.55 -5.92 11.95
CA PHE A 203 -0.13 -5.62 13.32
C PHE A 203 -0.75 -4.31 13.78
N MET A 204 -0.82 -4.17 15.09
CA MET A 204 -1.19 -2.94 15.76
C MET A 204 -0.02 -2.51 16.63
N LYS A 205 0.39 -1.25 16.55
CA LYS A 205 1.44 -0.68 17.38
C LYS A 205 0.98 0.65 17.95
N LEU A 206 0.87 0.71 19.26
CA LEU A 206 0.82 1.95 20.01
C LEU A 206 2.27 2.41 20.23
N PHE A 207 2.54 3.65 19.86
CA PHE A 207 3.75 4.37 20.24
C PHE A 207 3.34 5.79 20.65
N PRO A 208 4.22 6.57 21.29
CA PRO A 208 3.82 7.88 21.80
C PRO A 208 3.10 8.71 20.73
N ASP A 209 1.95 9.27 21.11
CA ASP A 209 1.06 10.10 20.29
C ASP A 209 0.22 9.38 19.21
N TYR A 210 0.50 8.11 18.88
CA TYR A 210 -0.19 7.42 17.79
C TYR A 210 -0.48 5.94 18.04
N LEU A 211 -1.68 5.52 17.66
CA LEU A 211 -1.98 4.14 17.35
C LEU A 211 -1.81 3.91 15.85
N GLN A 212 -0.97 2.93 15.51
CA GLN A 212 -0.77 2.45 14.16
C GLN A 212 -1.47 1.11 13.97
N VAL A 213 -2.30 1.02 12.95
CA VAL A 213 -2.81 -0.25 12.42
C VAL A 213 -2.23 -0.46 11.04
N HIS A 214 -1.52 -1.56 10.86
CA HIS A 214 -0.84 -1.86 9.62
C HIS A 214 -1.33 -3.17 9.04
N PHE A 215 -1.60 -3.16 7.75
CA PHE A 215 -1.98 -4.32 6.95
C PHE A 215 -1.07 -4.41 5.74
N SER A 216 -0.54 -5.60 5.44
CA SER A 216 0.28 -5.82 4.25
C SER A 216 0.15 -7.22 3.65
N GLY A 217 0.50 -7.30 2.37
CA GLY A 217 0.35 -8.51 1.55
C GLY A 217 -1.06 -8.64 0.97
N ASN A 218 -1.19 -9.35 -0.15
CA ASN A 218 -2.49 -9.68 -0.74
C ASN A 218 -2.51 -11.18 -0.99
N THR A 219 -3.55 -11.83 -0.51
CA THR A 219 -3.89 -13.22 -0.83
C THR A 219 -4.59 -13.32 -2.19
N ASN A 220 -5.19 -12.24 -2.67
CA ASN A 220 -5.86 -12.19 -3.96
C ASN A 220 -4.91 -11.86 -5.12
N VAL A 221 -5.05 -12.62 -6.21
CA VAL A 221 -4.19 -12.52 -7.39
C VAL A 221 -4.50 -11.25 -8.21
N PHE A 222 -5.77 -10.87 -8.33
CA PHE A 222 -6.20 -9.78 -9.22
C PHE A 222 -7.16 -8.75 -8.60
N SER A 223 -7.82 -9.05 -7.49
CA SER A 223 -8.70 -8.10 -6.80
C SER A 223 -7.98 -7.43 -5.63
N TRP A 224 -8.12 -6.10 -5.56
CA TRP A 224 -7.66 -5.28 -4.44
C TRP A 224 -8.76 -4.28 -4.12
N GLU A 225 -9.89 -4.82 -3.70
CA GLU A 225 -11.08 -4.07 -3.34
C GLU A 225 -11.31 -4.31 -1.85
N ILE A 226 -11.06 -3.27 -1.04
CA ILE A 226 -11.33 -3.22 0.40
C ILE A 226 -12.77 -2.70 0.63
N PRO A 227 -13.72 -3.57 1.00
CA PRO A 227 -15.11 -3.16 1.19
C PRO A 227 -15.24 -2.00 2.20
N PRO A 228 -16.11 -1.00 1.95
CA PRO A 228 -16.27 0.15 2.86
C PRO A 228 -16.65 -0.25 4.29
N ASP A 229 -17.50 -1.27 4.46
CA ASP A 229 -17.90 -1.86 5.74
C ASP A 229 -16.69 -2.41 6.52
N GLN A 230 -15.72 -2.99 5.80
CA GLN A 230 -14.49 -3.47 6.42
C GLN A 230 -13.61 -2.31 6.92
N VAL A 231 -13.54 -1.20 6.17
CA VAL A 231 -12.81 0.00 6.59
C VAL A 231 -13.48 0.62 7.82
N GLU A 232 -14.80 0.77 7.81
CA GLU A 232 -15.58 1.24 8.97
C GLU A 232 -15.31 0.37 10.21
N GLN A 233 -15.28 -0.95 10.03
CA GLN A 233 -14.99 -1.89 11.11
C GLN A 233 -13.57 -1.72 11.65
N TRP A 234 -12.55 -1.53 10.81
CA TRP A 234 -11.17 -1.28 11.26
C TRP A 234 -11.08 -0.01 12.11
N PHE A 235 -11.73 1.06 11.67
CA PHE A 235 -11.76 2.30 12.43
C PHE A 235 -12.53 2.14 13.74
N SER A 236 -13.72 1.55 13.71
CA SER A 236 -14.50 1.31 14.92
C SER A 236 -13.69 0.48 15.93
N ASP A 237 -13.02 -0.58 15.48
CA ASP A 237 -12.23 -1.43 16.37
C ASP A 237 -11.02 -0.69 16.94
N ALA A 238 -10.29 0.07 16.12
CA ALA A 238 -9.15 0.84 16.58
C ALA A 238 -9.54 1.95 17.56
N PHE A 239 -10.63 2.69 17.29
CA PHE A 239 -11.14 3.72 18.20
C PHE A 239 -11.65 3.11 19.50
N ASP A 240 -12.43 2.04 19.44
CA ASP A 240 -12.99 1.44 20.64
C ASP A 240 -11.89 0.81 21.52
N ILE A 241 -10.79 0.33 20.93
CA ILE A 241 -9.58 -0.09 21.68
C ILE A 241 -8.91 1.12 22.34
N LEU A 242 -8.72 2.23 21.62
CA LEU A 242 -8.15 3.46 22.17
C LEU A 242 -8.99 4.04 23.29
N ASP A 243 -10.31 4.07 23.13
CA ASP A 243 -11.23 4.62 24.11
C ASP A 243 -11.18 3.80 25.40
N VAL A 244 -11.09 2.46 25.33
CA VAL A 244 -10.86 1.61 26.51
C VAL A 244 -9.49 1.91 27.14
N ALA A 245 -8.43 1.99 26.33
CA ALA A 245 -7.07 2.24 26.80
C ALA A 245 -6.89 3.59 27.49
N GLU A 246 -7.61 4.62 27.05
CA GLU A 246 -7.54 5.97 27.61
C GLU A 246 -8.53 6.22 28.76
N SER A 247 -9.71 5.57 28.76
CA SER A 247 -10.78 5.86 29.74
C SER A 247 -10.88 4.86 30.89
N LYS A 248 -10.57 3.58 30.65
CA LYS A 248 -10.78 2.51 31.64
C LYS A 248 -9.49 2.04 32.30
N ILE A 249 -8.39 2.07 31.56
CA ILE A 249 -7.09 1.64 32.07
C ILE A 249 -6.40 2.85 32.71
N ALA A 250 -5.80 2.65 33.88
CA ALA A 250 -4.98 3.68 34.49
C ALA A 250 -3.88 4.11 33.50
N PRO A 251 -3.53 5.40 33.43
CA PRO A 251 -2.50 5.86 32.52
C PRO A 251 -1.16 5.14 32.80
N PRO A 252 -0.31 4.97 31.77
CA PRO A 252 1.03 4.41 31.95
C PRO A 252 1.81 5.15 33.04
N GLN A 253 2.54 4.41 33.86
CA GLN A 253 3.26 4.98 35.01
C GLN A 253 4.49 5.77 34.58
N ASN A 254 5.12 5.36 33.48
CA ASN A 254 6.33 5.95 32.93
C ASN A 254 6.03 6.50 31.53
N PRO A 255 5.47 7.72 31.43
CA PRO A 255 5.17 8.33 30.15
C PRO A 255 6.46 8.49 29.33
N ILE A 256 6.46 7.90 28.15
CA ILE A 256 7.60 7.91 27.24
C ILE A 256 7.36 8.84 26.05
N GLU A 257 8.43 9.52 25.65
CA GLU A 257 8.45 10.40 24.49
C GLU A 257 8.82 9.66 23.21
N MET A 258 8.44 10.25 22.08
CA MET A 258 8.74 9.71 20.76
C MET A 258 10.25 9.74 20.47
N THR A 259 10.81 8.61 20.07
CA THR A 259 12.22 8.50 19.66
C THR A 259 12.50 9.33 18.40
N SER A 260 13.78 9.60 18.14
CA SER A 260 14.20 10.25 16.88
C SER A 260 13.85 9.41 15.66
N ALA A 261 13.97 8.08 15.76
CA ALA A 261 13.63 7.13 14.70
C ALA A 261 12.12 7.14 14.38
N GLU A 262 11.26 7.15 15.40
CA GLU A 262 9.80 7.24 15.21
C GLU A 262 9.40 8.59 14.60
N ARG A 263 9.95 9.70 15.09
CA ARG A 263 9.72 11.04 14.51
C ARG A 263 10.15 11.11 13.05
N LEU A 264 11.30 10.53 12.73
CA LEU A 264 11.79 10.44 11.36
C LEU A 264 10.88 9.56 10.50
N ALA A 265 10.42 8.41 11.01
CA ALA A 265 9.53 7.54 10.29
C ALA A 265 8.17 8.21 10.00
N VAL A 266 7.61 8.96 10.95
CA VAL A 266 6.38 9.76 10.73
C VAL A 266 6.64 10.89 9.74
N SER A 267 7.76 11.61 9.85
CA SER A 267 8.06 12.73 8.94
C SER A 267 8.31 12.27 7.50
N ILE A 268 9.01 11.16 7.28
CA ILE A 268 9.22 10.55 5.95
C ILE A 268 7.89 10.14 5.31
N ARG A 269 6.93 9.66 6.11
CA ARG A 269 5.58 9.33 5.63
C ARG A 269 4.77 10.55 5.26
N ARG A 270 4.94 11.66 5.97
CA ARG A 270 4.24 12.92 5.68
C ARG A 270 4.89 13.72 4.56
N LYS A 271 6.14 13.43 4.21
CA LYS A 271 6.87 14.14 3.17
C LYS A 271 6.22 13.91 1.80
N ASP A 272 5.62 14.97 1.28
CA ASP A 272 5.08 14.99 -0.07
C ASP A 272 6.21 15.20 -1.09
N THR A 273 6.57 14.14 -1.83
CA THR A 273 7.55 14.22 -2.91
C THR A 273 6.89 14.37 -4.29
N THR A 274 5.56 14.54 -4.35
CA THR A 274 4.80 14.50 -5.60
C THR A 274 5.24 15.61 -6.55
N LYS A 275 5.37 16.86 -6.06
CA LYS A 275 5.82 18.00 -6.88
C LYS A 275 7.20 17.77 -7.50
N PHE A 276 8.17 17.34 -6.69
CA PHE A 276 9.53 17.04 -7.16
C PHE A 276 9.53 15.94 -8.23
N THR A 277 8.74 14.88 -8.01
CA THR A 277 8.70 13.76 -8.95
C THR A 277 8.00 14.15 -10.26
N LEU A 278 6.95 14.98 -10.21
CA LEU A 278 6.29 15.51 -11.42
C LEU A 278 7.23 16.39 -12.25
N ILE A 279 8.03 17.23 -11.60
CA ILE A 279 9.05 18.04 -12.28
C ILE A 279 10.09 17.15 -12.98
N MET A 280 10.60 16.12 -12.29
CA MET A 280 11.54 15.14 -12.87
C MET A 280 10.97 14.40 -14.07
N VAL A 281 9.72 13.91 -13.97
CA VAL A 281 9.04 13.23 -15.09
C VAL A 281 8.83 14.20 -16.27
N GLY A 282 8.38 15.42 -16.00
CA GLY A 282 8.22 16.45 -17.02
C GLY A 282 9.53 16.78 -17.74
N ALA A 283 10.63 16.92 -17.00
CA ALA A 283 11.95 17.17 -17.55
C ALA A 283 12.46 16.00 -18.42
N MET A 284 12.24 14.74 -18.00
CA MET A 284 12.57 13.56 -18.82
C MET A 284 11.77 13.55 -20.13
N LEU A 285 10.46 13.77 -20.06
CA LEU A 285 9.60 13.77 -21.25
C LEU A 285 10.00 14.88 -22.23
N ALA A 286 10.30 16.08 -21.72
CA ALA A 286 10.80 17.18 -22.53
C ALA A 286 12.13 16.82 -23.20
N PHE A 287 13.08 16.22 -22.46
CA PHE A 287 14.36 15.78 -23.02
C PHE A 287 14.18 14.78 -24.17
N PHE A 288 13.37 13.73 -23.99
CA PHE A 288 13.10 12.75 -25.05
C PHE A 288 12.41 13.38 -26.26
N PHE A 289 11.48 14.32 -26.04
CA PHE A 289 10.84 15.05 -27.12
C PHE A 289 11.85 15.85 -27.94
N PHE A 290 12.77 16.58 -27.30
CA PHE A 290 13.83 17.31 -28.01
C PHE A 290 14.77 16.40 -28.80
N VAL A 291 15.18 15.26 -28.22
CA VAL A 291 16.00 14.27 -28.93
C VAL A 291 15.27 13.71 -30.15
N PHE A 292 13.97 13.41 -30.02
CA PHE A 292 13.15 12.91 -31.12
C PHE A 292 13.01 13.95 -32.25
N VAL A 293 12.73 15.21 -31.92
CA VAL A 293 12.63 16.30 -32.90
C VAL A 293 13.96 16.53 -33.60
N ALA A 294 15.08 16.52 -32.87
CA ALA A 294 16.41 16.66 -33.45
C ALA A 294 16.75 15.50 -34.41
N ALA A 295 16.40 14.27 -34.06
CA ALA A 295 16.59 13.11 -34.93
C ALA A 295 15.73 13.19 -36.20
N MET A 296 14.46 13.61 -36.08
CA MET A 296 13.59 13.83 -37.24
C MET A 296 14.15 14.91 -38.17
N LEU A 297 14.58 16.05 -37.61
CA LEU A 297 15.19 17.13 -38.39
C LEU A 297 16.46 16.65 -39.11
N PHE A 298 17.31 15.89 -38.43
CA PHE A 298 18.52 15.32 -39.02
C PHE A 298 18.20 14.41 -40.21
N ILE A 299 17.21 13.51 -40.05
CA ILE A 299 16.77 12.62 -41.14
C ILE A 299 16.24 13.44 -42.32
N THR A 300 15.46 14.49 -42.09
CA THR A 300 14.91 15.32 -43.18
C THR A 300 15.93 16.22 -43.87
N LEU A 301 17.05 16.55 -43.21
CA LEU A 301 18.08 17.45 -43.75
C LEU A 301 19.22 16.70 -44.44
N VAL A 302 19.46 15.44 -44.07
CA VAL A 302 20.59 14.63 -44.55
C VAL A 302 20.17 13.50 -45.50
N GLY A 303 18.92 13.03 -45.41
CA GLY A 303 18.33 12.06 -46.35
C GLY A 303 17.64 12.74 -47.52
#